data_AF-A0A2T2XBJ1-F1
#
_entry.id   AF-A0A2T2XBJ1-F1
#
_cell.length_a   1.000
_cell.length_b   1.000
_cell.length_c   1.000
_cell.angle_alpha   90.00
_cell.angle_beta   90.00
_cell.angle_gamma   90.00
#
_symmetry.space_group_name_H-M   'P 1'
#
loop_
_entity.id
_entity.type
_entity.pdbx_description
1 polymer ?
#
loop_
_entity_poly.entity_id
_entity_poly.type
_entity_poly.pdbx_seq_one_letter_code
_entity_poly.pdbx_strand_id
1 'polypeptide(L)'
;MESVPLIEDIHAQLLQAKHNGHELLKRFGVWMRQHRERRGLTVTELAHRIGVSQVLITRVERGNAVLSENKLSKIFETLGIPPGVWRHFQDSHDEPSLHELAHALHTQLQTARICCPALLLEFGWYVRHFRHQRDWTETQLAARVGVTKQTICGVEQGKMVPSATLITHLAEQLEMSLQDWRIPAVYGNQPGPQDLFWHTLQRLWANLGDEDKMVILQLVGRLSREDLHDDDHENWRGIEKFEGDLLGLDP
;
A
#
# COMPACT_ATOMS: atom_id res chain seq x y z
N MET A 1 37.14 7.42 -3.93
CA MET A 1 37.89 7.22 -2.67
C MET A 1 37.01 7.41 -1.43
N GLU A 2 35.78 7.95 -1.55
CA GLU A 2 34.80 8.09 -0.45
C GLU A 2 33.93 6.84 -0.17
N SER A 3 34.08 5.75 -0.91
CA SER A 3 33.12 4.62 -0.86
C SER A 3 33.39 3.57 0.23
N VAL A 4 34.66 3.36 0.63
CA VAL A 4 35.05 2.30 1.58
C VAL A 4 34.51 2.55 3.00
N PRO A 5 34.63 3.76 3.59
CA PRO A 5 34.13 4.02 4.96
C PRO A 5 32.62 3.87 5.09
N LEU A 6 31.90 4.10 3.99
CA LEU A 6 30.44 4.03 3.96
C LEU A 6 29.91 2.59 3.93
N ILE A 7 30.63 1.67 3.28
CA ILE A 7 30.27 0.25 3.26
C ILE A 7 30.45 -0.39 4.64
N GLU A 8 31.52 -0.02 5.36
CA GLU A 8 31.79 -0.50 6.72
C GLU A 8 30.68 -0.05 7.70
N ASP A 9 30.26 1.21 7.62
CA ASP A 9 29.15 1.73 8.43
C ASP A 9 27.83 1.01 8.13
N ILE A 10 27.48 0.85 6.85
CA ILE A 10 26.28 0.10 6.44
C ILE A 10 26.33 -1.34 6.98
N HIS A 11 27.47 -2.01 6.86
CA HIS A 11 27.64 -3.37 7.37
C HIS A 11 27.45 -3.42 8.90
N ALA A 12 28.05 -2.49 9.64
CA ALA A 12 27.93 -2.42 11.10
C ALA A 12 26.47 -2.23 11.53
N GLN A 13 25.73 -1.33 10.87
CA GLN A 13 24.31 -1.09 11.16
C GLN A 13 23.44 -2.32 10.88
N LEU A 14 23.63 -2.97 9.73
CA LEU A 14 22.90 -4.20 9.39
C LEU A 14 23.22 -5.34 10.37
N LEU A 15 24.48 -5.44 10.81
CA LEU A 15 24.90 -6.45 11.78
C LEU A 15 24.26 -6.20 13.16
N GLN A 16 24.20 -4.95 13.62
CA GLN A 16 23.51 -4.58 14.86
C GLN A 16 22.00 -4.86 14.79
N ALA A 17 21.36 -4.52 13.66
CA ALA A 17 19.93 -4.78 13.45
C ALA A 17 19.56 -6.27 13.45
N LYS A 18 20.51 -7.16 13.14
CA LYS A 18 20.32 -8.61 13.29
C LYS A 18 20.00 -9.03 14.73
N HIS A 19 20.42 -8.24 15.71
CA HIS A 19 20.24 -8.52 17.13
C HIS A 19 19.09 -7.73 17.76
N ASN A 20 18.71 -6.57 17.19
CA ASN A 20 17.84 -5.58 17.85
C ASN A 20 16.48 -5.37 17.17
N GLY A 21 15.98 -6.37 16.44
CA GLY A 21 14.73 -6.27 15.67
C GLY A 21 15.04 -6.10 14.19
N HIS A 22 14.67 -7.12 13.41
CA HIS A 22 15.03 -7.33 12.01
C HIS A 22 14.50 -6.26 11.03
N GLU A 23 13.96 -5.14 11.49
CA GLU A 23 13.24 -4.20 10.66
C GLU A 23 14.15 -3.49 9.65
N LEU A 24 15.31 -3.00 10.09
CA LEU A 24 16.31 -2.42 9.18
C LEU A 24 16.81 -3.45 8.16
N LEU A 25 16.95 -4.71 8.57
CA LEU A 25 17.35 -5.80 7.67
C LEU A 25 16.28 -6.12 6.63
N LYS A 26 15.00 -6.11 7.02
CA LYS A 26 13.89 -6.27 6.08
C LYS A 26 13.85 -5.12 5.09
N ARG A 27 13.96 -3.87 5.57
CA ARG A 27 14.03 -2.67 4.71
C ARG A 27 15.18 -2.78 3.72
N PHE A 28 16.36 -3.18 4.18
CA PHE A 28 17.51 -3.40 3.30
C PHE A 28 17.26 -4.51 2.27
N GLY A 29 16.64 -5.61 2.68
CA GLY A 29 16.29 -6.72 1.80
C GLY A 29 15.29 -6.31 0.71
N VAL A 30 14.23 -5.60 1.08
CA VAL A 30 13.23 -5.05 0.16
C VAL A 30 13.86 -4.06 -0.81
N TRP A 31 14.65 -3.12 -0.28
CA TRP A 31 15.38 -2.14 -1.08
C TRP A 31 16.31 -2.82 -2.10
N MET A 32 17.09 -3.81 -1.67
CA MET A 32 17.97 -4.57 -2.56
C MET A 32 17.19 -5.30 -3.65
N ARG A 33 16.07 -5.93 -3.29
CA ARG A 33 15.20 -6.64 -4.24
C ARG A 33 14.66 -5.71 -5.31
N GLN A 34 14.14 -4.54 -4.92
CA GLN A 34 13.62 -3.55 -5.86
C GLN A 34 14.69 -3.11 -6.85
N HIS A 35 15.89 -2.80 -6.35
CA HIS A 35 16.99 -2.41 -7.21
C HIS A 35 17.49 -3.53 -8.12
N ARG A 36 17.45 -4.79 -7.67
CA ARG A 36 17.74 -5.96 -8.51
C ARG A 36 16.70 -6.10 -9.62
N GLU A 37 15.41 -6.00 -9.31
CA GLU A 37 14.31 -6.15 -10.26
C GLU A 37 14.29 -5.02 -11.30
N ARG A 38 14.56 -3.76 -10.89
CA ARG A 38 14.74 -2.63 -11.82
C ARG A 38 15.89 -2.82 -12.81
N ARG A 39 16.92 -3.59 -12.43
CA ARG A 39 18.03 -3.98 -13.31
C ARG A 39 17.71 -5.21 -14.17
N GLY A 40 16.51 -5.78 -14.05
CA GLY A 40 16.09 -6.98 -14.77
C GLY A 40 16.84 -8.25 -14.35
N LEU A 41 17.49 -8.25 -13.18
CA LEU A 41 18.30 -9.38 -12.71
C LEU A 41 17.44 -10.37 -11.92
N THR A 42 17.58 -11.66 -12.20
CA THR A 42 17.08 -12.72 -11.33
C THR A 42 17.94 -12.85 -10.07
N VAL A 43 17.36 -13.48 -9.03
CA VAL A 43 18.11 -13.81 -7.79
C VAL A 43 19.35 -14.64 -8.11
N THR A 44 19.25 -15.58 -9.06
CA THR A 44 20.34 -16.46 -9.48
C THR A 44 21.45 -15.69 -10.20
N GLU A 45 21.09 -14.77 -11.09
CA GLU A 45 22.08 -13.94 -11.80
C GLU A 45 22.81 -12.98 -10.86
N LEU A 46 22.10 -12.34 -9.93
CA LEU A 46 22.74 -11.49 -8.93
C LEU A 46 23.70 -12.31 -8.06
N ALA A 47 23.24 -13.47 -7.57
CA ALA A 47 24.05 -14.37 -6.75
C ALA A 47 25.32 -14.83 -7.48
N HIS A 48 25.20 -15.18 -8.76
CA HIS A 48 26.33 -15.56 -9.59
C HIS A 48 27.34 -14.41 -9.77
N ARG A 49 26.86 -13.20 -10.08
CA ARG A 49 27.73 -12.01 -10.30
C ARG A 49 28.52 -11.62 -9.05
N ILE A 50 27.96 -11.80 -7.86
CA ILE A 50 28.66 -11.45 -6.61
C ILE A 50 29.42 -12.64 -5.98
N GLY A 51 29.26 -13.85 -6.53
CA GLY A 51 29.94 -15.07 -6.07
C GLY A 51 29.36 -15.65 -4.77
N VAL A 52 28.03 -15.74 -4.65
CA VAL A 52 27.34 -16.37 -3.50
C VAL A 52 26.25 -17.34 -3.96
N SER A 53 25.66 -18.08 -3.02
CA SER A 53 24.51 -18.94 -3.31
C SER A 53 23.24 -18.12 -3.47
N GLN A 54 22.34 -18.55 -4.37
CA GLN A 54 21.01 -17.98 -4.55
C GLN A 54 20.23 -17.94 -3.22
N VAL A 55 20.37 -18.98 -2.40
CA VAL A 55 19.74 -19.05 -1.06
C VAL A 55 20.19 -17.91 -0.15
N LEU A 56 21.46 -17.50 -0.21
CA LEU A 56 21.95 -16.39 0.57
C LEU A 56 21.28 -15.07 0.15
N ILE A 57 21.17 -14.81 -1.17
CA ILE A 57 20.47 -13.62 -1.66
C ILE A 57 19.00 -13.63 -1.22
N THR A 58 18.29 -14.75 -1.38
CA THR A 58 16.89 -14.85 -0.92
C THR A 58 16.76 -14.57 0.57
N ARG A 59 17.72 -15.02 1.39
CA ARG A 59 17.72 -14.74 2.83
C ARG A 59 17.98 -13.27 3.13
N VAL A 60 18.88 -12.63 2.39
CA VAL A 60 19.17 -11.20 2.52
C VAL A 60 17.95 -10.37 2.11
N GLU A 61 17.32 -10.68 0.98
CA GLU A 61 16.10 -10.00 0.50
C GLU A 61 14.91 -10.13 1.46
N ARG A 62 14.91 -11.16 2.31
CA ARG A 62 13.91 -11.38 3.37
C ARG A 62 14.32 -10.78 4.73
N GLY A 63 15.48 -10.12 4.83
CA GLY A 63 16.00 -9.58 6.10
C GLY A 63 16.53 -10.62 7.09
N ASN A 64 16.84 -11.83 6.61
CA ASN A 64 17.25 -12.98 7.43
C ASN A 64 18.76 -13.28 7.36
N ALA A 65 19.55 -12.44 6.68
CA ALA A 65 20.98 -12.58 6.56
C ALA A 65 21.67 -11.23 6.32
N VAL A 66 22.91 -11.12 6.81
CA VAL A 66 23.82 -9.99 6.57
C VAL A 66 24.98 -10.51 5.74
N LEU A 67 25.39 -9.74 4.75
CA LEU A 67 26.54 -10.03 3.89
C LEU A 67 27.80 -9.39 4.47
N SER A 68 28.96 -10.00 4.23
CA SER A 68 30.25 -9.37 4.54
C SER A 68 30.45 -8.09 3.71
N GLU A 69 31.24 -7.15 4.23
CA GLU A 69 31.60 -5.88 3.55
C GLU A 69 32.02 -6.06 2.08
N ASN A 70 32.92 -7.01 1.82
CA ASN A 70 33.37 -7.32 0.45
C ASN A 70 32.23 -7.72 -0.50
N LYS A 71 31.19 -8.38 0.03
CA LYS A 71 30.02 -8.80 -0.75
C LYS A 71 29.01 -7.66 -0.88
N LEU A 72 28.86 -6.81 0.14
CA LEU A 72 28.06 -5.59 0.07
C LEU A 72 28.62 -4.64 -1.00
N SER A 73 29.93 -4.39 -1.01
CA SER A 73 30.58 -3.58 -2.07
C SER A 73 30.25 -4.11 -3.47
N LYS A 74 30.41 -5.42 -3.68
CA LYS A 74 30.07 -6.06 -4.96
C LYS A 74 28.60 -5.93 -5.34
N ILE A 75 27.67 -5.91 -4.38
CA ILE A 75 26.25 -5.67 -4.67
C ILE A 75 26.04 -4.25 -5.18
N PHE A 76 26.56 -3.25 -4.49
CA PHE A 76 26.44 -1.85 -4.91
C PHE A 76 27.06 -1.62 -6.29
N GLU A 77 28.21 -2.23 -6.56
CA GLU A 77 28.84 -2.21 -7.89
C GLU A 77 27.98 -2.90 -8.96
N THR A 78 27.49 -4.12 -8.69
CA THR A 78 26.72 -4.93 -9.65
C THR A 78 25.38 -4.28 -9.98
N LEU A 79 24.73 -3.68 -8.99
CA LEU A 79 23.49 -2.94 -9.18
C LEU A 79 23.74 -1.51 -9.69
N GLY A 80 25.00 -1.07 -9.74
CA GLY A 80 25.42 0.27 -10.16
C GLY A 80 24.76 1.37 -9.32
N ILE A 81 24.80 1.21 -8.00
CA ILE A 81 24.18 2.12 -7.03
C ILE A 81 25.26 2.64 -6.08
N PRO A 82 25.41 3.96 -5.91
CA PRO A 82 26.28 4.52 -4.88
C PRO A 82 25.81 4.12 -3.48
N PRO A 83 26.70 3.74 -2.54
CA PRO A 83 26.30 3.33 -1.20
C PRO A 83 25.53 4.42 -0.42
N GLY A 84 25.72 5.70 -0.77
CA GLY A 84 24.96 6.82 -0.17
C GLY A 84 23.46 6.78 -0.45
N VAL A 85 23.02 6.11 -1.53
CA VAL A 85 21.59 5.95 -1.84
C VAL A 85 20.88 5.15 -0.75
N TRP A 86 21.55 4.16 -0.15
CA TRP A 86 20.99 3.43 0.98
C TRP A 86 20.81 4.33 2.20
N ARG A 87 21.78 5.20 2.50
CA ARG A 87 21.68 6.14 3.63
C ARG A 87 20.53 7.12 3.42
N HIS A 88 20.38 7.68 2.23
CA HIS A 88 19.23 8.54 1.90
C HIS A 88 17.89 7.80 2.03
N PHE A 89 17.82 6.52 1.63
CA PHE A 89 16.63 5.69 1.80
C PHE A 89 16.33 5.32 3.26
N GLN A 90 17.38 5.22 4.09
CA GLN A 90 17.23 4.99 5.52
C GLN A 90 16.73 6.26 6.23
N ASP A 91 17.29 7.41 5.86
CA ASP A 91 16.99 8.72 6.42
C ASP A 91 15.64 9.28 5.96
N SER A 92 15.12 8.84 4.81
CA SER A 92 13.74 9.08 4.38
C SER A 92 12.76 8.34 5.32
N HIS A 93 12.58 8.87 6.52
CA HIS A 93 11.57 8.50 7.49
C HIS A 93 10.24 9.11 7.05
N ASP A 94 9.45 8.45 6.18
CA ASP A 94 7.97 8.48 6.28
C ASP A 94 7.20 7.84 5.11
N GLU A 95 7.82 7.46 4.00
CA GLU A 95 7.07 6.80 2.92
C GLU A 95 7.28 5.28 2.90
N PRO A 96 6.25 4.48 3.25
CA PRO A 96 6.33 3.04 3.11
C PRO A 96 6.62 2.69 1.65
N SER A 97 7.58 1.81 1.43
CA SER A 97 7.98 1.42 0.09
C SER A 97 6.79 0.79 -0.66
N LEU A 98 6.79 0.87 -1.99
CA LEU A 98 5.71 0.30 -2.81
C LEU A 98 5.44 -1.18 -2.47
N HIS A 99 6.48 -1.94 -2.12
CA HIS A 99 6.35 -3.33 -1.73
C HIS A 99 5.66 -3.51 -0.37
N GLU A 100 5.98 -2.66 0.62
CA GLU A 100 5.34 -2.66 1.93
C GLU A 100 3.87 -2.28 1.80
N LEU A 101 3.56 -1.24 1.00
CA LEU A 101 2.19 -0.86 0.67
C LEU A 101 1.43 -2.00 -0.03
N ALA A 102 2.05 -2.65 -1.02
CA ALA A 102 1.42 -3.76 -1.74
C ALA A 102 1.16 -4.97 -0.82
N HIS A 103 2.07 -5.26 0.12
CA HIS A 103 1.89 -6.34 1.09
C HIS A 103 0.79 -6.00 2.10
N ALA A 104 0.78 -4.77 2.63
CA ALA A 104 -0.26 -4.31 3.53
C ALA A 104 -1.64 -4.38 2.86
N LEU A 105 -1.75 -3.92 1.61
CA LEU A 105 -2.96 -3.99 0.82
C LEU A 105 -3.40 -5.43 0.56
N HIS A 106 -2.47 -6.32 0.21
CA HIS A 106 -2.78 -7.74 0.05
C HIS A 106 -3.43 -8.33 1.31
N THR A 107 -2.83 -8.09 2.49
CA THR A 107 -3.36 -8.57 3.77
C THR A 107 -4.73 -7.95 4.09
N GLN A 108 -4.92 -6.67 3.77
CA GLN A 108 -6.21 -5.98 3.94
C GLN A 108 -7.29 -6.62 3.06
N LEU A 109 -7.02 -6.85 1.77
CA LEU A 109 -7.96 -7.47 0.84
C LEU A 109 -8.22 -8.95 1.19
N GLN A 110 -7.22 -9.68 1.67
CA GLN A 110 -7.40 -11.05 2.15
C GLN A 110 -8.37 -11.12 3.33
N THR A 111 -8.23 -10.21 4.28
CA THR A 111 -9.14 -10.10 5.44
C THR A 111 -10.53 -9.67 5.00
N ALA A 112 -10.61 -8.64 4.15
CA ALA A 112 -11.86 -8.10 3.63
C ALA A 112 -12.65 -9.11 2.79
N ARG A 113 -12.00 -10.11 2.17
CA ARG A 113 -12.68 -11.20 1.45
C ARG A 113 -13.77 -11.87 2.29
N ILE A 114 -13.59 -11.96 3.61
CA ILE A 114 -14.56 -12.59 4.52
C ILE A 114 -15.54 -11.55 5.05
N CYS A 115 -15.05 -10.39 5.50
CA CYS A 115 -15.84 -9.46 6.30
C CYS A 115 -16.43 -8.27 5.50
N CYS A 116 -15.83 -7.90 4.37
CA CYS A 116 -16.24 -6.78 3.54
C CYS A 116 -15.87 -7.00 2.06
N PRO A 117 -16.61 -7.87 1.32
CA PRO A 117 -16.30 -8.16 -0.09
C PRO A 117 -16.38 -6.94 -1.01
N ALA A 118 -17.08 -5.88 -0.61
CA ALA A 118 -17.15 -4.62 -1.35
C ALA A 118 -15.76 -4.01 -1.59
N LEU A 119 -14.84 -4.15 -0.65
CA LEU A 119 -13.48 -3.59 -0.77
C LEU A 119 -12.69 -4.20 -1.95
N LEU A 120 -12.94 -5.47 -2.27
CA LEU A 120 -12.35 -6.13 -3.44
C LEU A 120 -12.88 -5.53 -4.75
N LEU A 121 -14.16 -5.19 -4.78
CA LEU A 121 -14.78 -4.54 -5.93
C LEU A 121 -14.26 -3.10 -6.10
N GLU A 122 -14.05 -2.38 -5.00
CA GLU A 122 -13.45 -1.03 -5.01
C GLU A 122 -12.03 -1.05 -5.57
N PHE A 123 -11.18 -1.97 -5.09
CA PHE A 123 -9.84 -2.14 -5.64
C PHE A 123 -9.89 -2.54 -7.12
N GLY A 124 -10.78 -3.45 -7.49
CA GLY A 124 -10.99 -3.84 -8.88
C GLY A 124 -11.38 -2.67 -9.79
N TRP A 125 -12.26 -1.79 -9.31
CA TRP A 125 -12.63 -0.56 -10.00
C TRP A 125 -11.44 0.39 -10.14
N TYR A 126 -10.64 0.56 -9.08
CA TYR A 126 -9.44 1.39 -9.09
C TYR A 126 -8.47 0.95 -10.19
N VAL A 127 -8.19 -0.35 -10.29
CA VAL A 127 -7.37 -0.94 -11.37
C VAL A 127 -7.98 -0.66 -12.74
N ARG A 128 -9.28 -0.93 -12.90
CA ARG A 128 -10.01 -0.70 -14.16
C ARG A 128 -9.94 0.77 -14.59
N HIS A 129 -10.08 1.68 -13.65
CA HIS A 129 -10.07 3.12 -13.89
C HIS A 129 -8.75 3.59 -14.50
N PHE A 130 -7.61 3.30 -13.85
CA PHE A 130 -6.29 3.67 -14.38
C PHE A 130 -5.94 2.94 -15.69
N ARG A 131 -6.50 1.74 -15.90
CA ARG A 131 -6.38 1.03 -17.17
C ARG A 131 -7.10 1.76 -18.31
N HIS A 132 -8.33 2.23 -18.09
CA HIS A 132 -9.09 3.00 -19.09
C HIS A 132 -8.48 4.38 -19.36
N GLN A 133 -7.89 5.04 -18.36
CA GLN A 133 -7.14 6.29 -18.58
C GLN A 133 -5.98 6.13 -19.60
N ARG A 134 -5.50 4.89 -19.78
CA ARG A 134 -4.43 4.54 -20.72
C ARG A 134 -4.95 3.87 -22.00
N ASP A 135 -6.27 3.81 -22.19
CA ASP A 135 -6.93 3.10 -23.29
C ASP A 135 -6.50 1.63 -23.45
N TRP A 136 -6.14 0.97 -22.34
CA TRP A 136 -5.70 -0.42 -22.38
C TRP A 136 -6.86 -1.38 -22.22
N THR A 137 -6.84 -2.47 -22.98
CA THR A 137 -7.70 -3.65 -22.77
C THR A 137 -7.19 -4.50 -21.60
N GLU A 138 -8.07 -5.35 -21.04
CA GLU A 138 -7.68 -6.31 -19.99
C GLU A 138 -6.52 -7.21 -20.44
N THR A 139 -6.52 -7.64 -21.72
CA THR A 139 -5.45 -8.47 -22.30
C THR A 139 -4.12 -7.72 -22.36
N GLN A 140 -4.16 -6.43 -22.72
CA GLN A 140 -2.97 -5.57 -22.78
C GLN A 140 -2.38 -5.30 -21.40
N LEU A 141 -3.21 -5.09 -20.38
CA LEU A 141 -2.73 -4.97 -19.00
C LEU A 141 -2.16 -6.30 -18.50
N ALA A 142 -2.86 -7.41 -18.77
CA ALA A 142 -2.43 -8.74 -18.36
C ALA A 142 -1.03 -9.09 -18.90
N ALA A 143 -0.78 -8.80 -20.18
CA ALA A 143 0.53 -9.00 -20.80
C ALA A 143 1.65 -8.17 -20.14
N ARG A 144 1.36 -6.94 -19.71
CA ARG A 144 2.34 -6.04 -19.06
C ARG A 144 2.70 -6.46 -17.64
N VAL A 145 1.72 -6.94 -16.88
CA VAL A 145 1.94 -7.39 -15.48
C VAL A 145 2.28 -8.89 -15.39
N GLY A 146 2.38 -9.60 -16.53
CA GLY A 146 2.79 -11.00 -16.59
C GLY A 146 1.73 -12.00 -16.12
N VAL A 147 0.44 -11.72 -16.33
CA VAL A 147 -0.67 -12.62 -15.93
C VAL A 147 -1.65 -12.87 -17.09
N THR A 148 -2.65 -13.72 -16.85
CA THR A 148 -3.71 -13.99 -17.84
C THR A 148 -4.78 -12.89 -17.84
N LYS A 149 -5.47 -12.70 -18.97
CA LYS A 149 -6.63 -11.80 -19.06
C LYS A 149 -7.68 -12.15 -17.99
N GLN A 150 -7.90 -13.44 -17.73
CA GLN A 150 -8.82 -13.93 -16.69
C GLN A 150 -8.43 -13.44 -15.30
N THR A 151 -7.14 -13.35 -14.99
CA THR A 151 -6.64 -12.80 -13.72
C THR A 151 -7.03 -11.33 -13.58
N ILE A 152 -6.80 -10.51 -14.61
CA ILE A 152 -7.20 -9.09 -14.60
C ILE A 152 -8.71 -8.93 -14.48
N CYS A 153 -9.47 -9.67 -15.29
CA CYS A 153 -10.93 -9.69 -15.23
C CYS A 153 -11.45 -10.10 -13.83
N GLY A 154 -10.84 -11.09 -13.19
CA GLY A 154 -11.17 -11.51 -11.83
C GLY A 154 -10.88 -10.43 -10.79
N VAL A 155 -9.75 -9.72 -10.91
CA VAL A 155 -9.40 -8.58 -10.04
C VAL A 155 -10.38 -7.43 -10.24
N GLU A 156 -10.65 -7.01 -11.48
CA GLU A 156 -11.55 -5.89 -11.77
C GLU A 156 -13.01 -6.14 -11.35
N GLN A 157 -13.42 -7.40 -11.27
CA GLN A 157 -14.74 -7.80 -10.80
C GLN A 157 -14.81 -8.07 -9.29
N GLY A 158 -13.70 -7.91 -8.55
CA GLY A 158 -13.62 -8.22 -7.12
C GLY A 158 -13.77 -9.71 -6.79
N LYS A 159 -13.61 -10.61 -7.77
CA LYS A 159 -13.79 -12.07 -7.61
C LYS A 159 -12.56 -12.78 -7.06
N MET A 160 -11.40 -12.11 -7.05
CA MET A 160 -10.18 -12.66 -6.49
C MET A 160 -9.36 -11.61 -5.76
N VAL A 161 -8.59 -12.07 -4.76
CA VAL A 161 -7.58 -11.24 -4.08
C VAL A 161 -6.27 -11.34 -4.88
N PRO A 162 -5.74 -10.22 -5.44
CA PRO A 162 -4.45 -10.23 -6.09
C PRO A 162 -3.31 -10.43 -5.08
N SER A 163 -2.22 -11.08 -5.49
CA SER A 163 -1.02 -11.22 -4.65
C SER A 163 -0.29 -9.88 -4.51
N ALA A 164 0.52 -9.73 -3.46
CA ALA A 164 1.34 -8.51 -3.27
C ALA A 164 2.24 -8.22 -4.50
N THR A 165 2.78 -9.27 -5.15
CA THR A 165 3.55 -9.12 -6.40
C THR A 165 2.69 -8.58 -7.54
N LEU A 166 1.47 -9.09 -7.73
CA LEU A 166 0.55 -8.59 -8.76
C LEU A 166 0.13 -7.14 -8.45
N ILE A 167 -0.15 -6.81 -7.19
CA ILE A 167 -0.45 -5.44 -6.75
C ILE A 167 0.72 -4.50 -7.07
N THR A 168 1.96 -4.93 -6.82
CA THR A 168 3.17 -4.16 -7.14
C THR A 168 3.25 -3.87 -8.65
N HIS A 169 3.11 -4.90 -9.49
CA HIS A 169 3.16 -4.74 -10.95
C HIS A 169 1.99 -3.91 -11.50
N LEU A 170 0.78 -4.06 -10.94
CA LEU A 170 -0.35 -3.20 -11.29
C LEU A 170 -0.01 -1.75 -10.98
N ALA A 171 0.56 -1.47 -9.81
CA ALA A 171 0.90 -0.12 -9.41
C ALA A 171 2.00 0.51 -10.27
N GLU A 172 3.04 -0.27 -10.62
CA GLU A 172 4.09 0.20 -11.52
C GLU A 172 3.58 0.46 -12.94
N GLN A 173 2.80 -0.46 -13.51
CA GLN A 173 2.34 -0.35 -14.90
C GLN A 173 1.23 0.69 -15.09
N LEU A 174 0.40 0.90 -14.07
CA LEU A 174 -0.70 1.86 -14.08
C LEU A 174 -0.36 3.16 -13.35
N GLU A 175 0.88 3.29 -12.86
CA GLU A 175 1.38 4.43 -12.06
C GLU A 175 0.37 4.85 -10.97
N MET A 176 -0.16 3.86 -10.25
CA MET A 176 -1.18 4.07 -9.24
C MET A 176 -0.53 4.25 -7.86
N SER A 177 -1.10 5.13 -7.02
CA SER A 177 -0.70 5.22 -5.61
C SER A 177 -1.34 4.07 -4.82
N LEU A 178 -0.53 3.38 -4.02
CA LEU A 178 -1.01 2.39 -3.05
C LEU A 178 -1.17 2.96 -1.64
N GLN A 179 -0.79 4.22 -1.41
CA GLN A 179 -0.98 4.89 -0.13
C GLN A 179 -2.43 5.40 -0.03
N ASP A 180 -2.95 5.97 -1.13
CA ASP A 180 -4.26 6.60 -1.21
C ASP A 180 -5.17 5.90 -2.23
N TRP A 181 -5.11 4.56 -2.33
CA TRP A 181 -5.89 3.79 -3.32
C TRP A 181 -7.42 3.81 -3.10
N ARG A 182 -7.94 4.78 -2.33
CA ARG A 182 -9.36 5.03 -2.09
C ARG A 182 -9.98 5.83 -3.25
N ILE A 183 -11.30 5.69 -3.41
CA ILE A 183 -12.09 6.40 -4.43
C ILE A 183 -12.01 7.91 -4.17
N PRO A 184 -11.61 8.75 -5.14
CA PRO A 184 -11.66 10.21 -4.98
C PRO A 184 -13.09 10.71 -4.78
N ALA A 185 -13.27 11.72 -3.92
CA ALA A 185 -14.58 12.24 -3.52
C ALA A 185 -15.41 12.86 -4.67
N VAL A 186 -14.79 13.23 -5.80
CA VAL A 186 -15.46 13.78 -7.00
C VAL A 186 -14.73 13.31 -8.27
N TYR A 187 -15.46 12.87 -9.30
CA TYR A 187 -14.89 12.42 -10.58
C TYR A 187 -15.71 12.89 -11.80
N GLY A 188 -15.47 14.11 -12.28
CA GLY A 188 -16.07 14.62 -13.52
C GLY A 188 -17.61 14.55 -13.58
N ASN A 189 -18.16 14.17 -14.75
CA ASN A 189 -19.60 14.12 -15.07
C ASN A 189 -20.22 12.69 -15.11
N GLN A 190 -19.55 11.67 -14.55
CA GLN A 190 -20.11 10.31 -14.44
C GLN A 190 -20.15 9.85 -12.97
N PRO A 191 -21.25 9.25 -12.49
CA PRO A 191 -21.30 8.72 -11.14
C PRO A 191 -20.29 7.56 -11.01
N GLY A 192 -19.28 7.77 -10.17
CA GLY A 192 -18.42 6.69 -9.68
C GLY A 192 -19.19 5.75 -8.75
N PRO A 193 -18.57 4.68 -8.22
CA PRO A 193 -19.21 3.69 -7.34
C PRO A 193 -19.73 4.23 -5.99
N GLN A 194 -19.80 5.55 -5.82
CA GLN A 194 -20.55 6.20 -4.75
C GLN A 194 -22.02 5.79 -4.78
N ASP A 195 -22.62 5.47 -5.93
CA ASP A 195 -23.98 4.90 -5.92
C ASP A 195 -23.98 3.56 -5.16
N LEU A 196 -23.02 2.66 -5.35
CA LEU A 196 -23.01 1.38 -4.64
C LEU A 196 -22.63 1.52 -3.17
N PHE A 197 -21.58 2.28 -2.84
CA PHE A 197 -21.19 2.51 -1.44
C PHE A 197 -22.26 3.31 -0.71
N TRP A 198 -22.70 4.44 -1.27
CA TRP A 198 -23.66 5.34 -0.63
C TRP A 198 -25.06 4.73 -0.64
N HIS A 199 -25.52 4.00 -1.67
CA HIS A 199 -26.77 3.24 -1.57
C HIS A 199 -26.67 2.06 -0.61
N THR A 200 -25.53 1.38 -0.52
CA THR A 200 -25.36 0.28 0.45
C THR A 200 -25.34 0.85 1.86
N LEU A 201 -24.61 1.93 2.10
CA LEU A 201 -24.55 2.60 3.38
C LEU A 201 -25.89 3.28 3.73
N GLN A 202 -26.60 3.90 2.78
CA GLN A 202 -27.98 4.39 2.98
C GLN A 202 -28.95 3.25 3.28
N ARG A 203 -28.86 2.11 2.59
CA ARG A 203 -29.71 0.94 2.82
C ARG A 203 -29.43 0.31 4.18
N LEU A 204 -28.16 0.18 4.55
CA LEU A 204 -27.76 -0.32 5.87
C LEU A 204 -28.19 0.66 6.97
N TRP A 205 -27.91 1.96 6.78
CA TRP A 205 -28.33 3.03 7.68
C TRP A 205 -29.84 3.09 7.87
N ALA A 206 -30.63 2.96 6.80
CA ALA A 206 -32.09 2.97 6.86
C ALA A 206 -32.67 1.77 7.63
N ASN A 207 -31.96 0.64 7.62
CA ASN A 207 -32.38 -0.59 8.31
C ASN A 207 -31.87 -0.71 9.75
N LEU A 208 -31.06 0.26 10.23
CA LEU A 208 -30.63 0.31 11.62
C LEU A 208 -31.70 0.95 12.51
N GLY A 209 -31.79 0.46 13.75
CA GLY A 209 -32.57 1.12 14.80
C GLY A 209 -31.91 2.44 15.22
N ASP A 210 -32.68 3.32 15.86
CA ASP A 210 -32.17 4.64 16.24
C ASP A 210 -31.07 4.57 17.30
N GLU A 211 -31.09 3.56 18.18
CA GLU A 211 -30.00 3.29 19.13
C GLU A 211 -28.68 2.98 18.42
N ASP A 212 -28.69 2.11 17.41
CA ASP A 212 -27.49 1.72 16.66
C ASP A 212 -26.91 2.91 15.86
N LYS A 213 -27.79 3.72 15.26
CA LYS A 213 -27.40 4.96 14.58
C LYS A 213 -26.73 5.93 15.54
N MET A 214 -27.27 6.08 16.75
CA MET A 214 -26.71 6.96 17.77
C MET A 214 -25.33 6.48 18.25
N VAL A 215 -25.12 5.18 18.41
CA VAL A 215 -23.81 4.61 18.74
C VAL A 215 -22.79 4.89 17.64
N ILE A 216 -23.18 4.71 16.36
CA ILE A 216 -22.31 4.99 15.22
C ILE A 216 -21.96 6.49 15.17
N LEU A 217 -22.93 7.39 15.33
CA LEU A 217 -22.68 8.84 15.34
C LEU A 217 -21.78 9.27 16.49
N GLN A 218 -21.93 8.68 17.67
CA GLN A 218 -21.07 8.93 18.82
C GLN A 218 -19.64 8.42 18.58
N LEU A 219 -19.48 7.25 17.97
CA LEU A 219 -18.17 6.69 17.59
C LEU A 219 -17.48 7.57 16.56
N VAL A 220 -18.18 7.96 15.50
CA VAL A 220 -17.65 8.88 14.48
C VAL A 220 -17.26 10.21 15.12
N GLY A 221 -18.13 10.77 15.97
CA GLY A 221 -17.84 12.03 16.67
C GLY A 221 -16.65 11.96 17.64
N ARG A 222 -16.30 10.78 18.16
CA ARG A 222 -15.11 10.56 18.99
C ARG A 222 -13.85 10.38 18.16
N LEU A 223 -13.94 9.59 17.09
CA LEU A 223 -12.82 9.36 16.18
C LEU A 223 -12.42 10.63 15.43
N SER A 224 -13.37 11.50 15.10
CA SER A 224 -13.09 12.79 14.45
C SER A 224 -12.48 13.84 15.40
N ARG A 225 -12.35 13.56 16.70
CA ARG A 225 -11.80 14.51 17.70
C ARG A 225 -10.33 14.30 18.03
N GLU A 226 -9.67 13.25 17.51
CA GLU A 226 -8.25 12.98 17.80
C GLU A 226 -7.27 13.78 16.90
N ASP A 227 -7.75 14.50 15.87
CA ASP A 227 -6.89 15.20 14.89
C ASP A 227 -6.98 16.74 14.89
N LEU A 228 -7.43 17.39 15.96
CA LEU A 228 -7.33 18.85 16.07
C LEU A 228 -6.45 19.25 17.25
N HIS A 229 -5.24 19.69 16.89
CA HIS A 229 -4.45 20.57 17.73
C HIS A 229 -5.33 21.72 18.23
N ASP A 230 -5.22 21.95 19.53
CA ASP A 230 -5.91 22.94 20.33
C ASP A 230 -5.48 24.36 19.86
N ASP A 231 -6.21 24.94 18.90
CA ASP A 231 -6.28 26.38 18.63
C ASP A 231 -7.26 26.62 17.46
N ASP A 232 -8.57 26.69 17.76
CA ASP A 232 -9.57 27.52 17.06
C ASP A 232 -10.99 27.22 17.61
N HIS A 233 -11.15 27.48 18.91
CA HIS A 233 -12.44 27.49 19.58
C HIS A 233 -13.25 28.74 19.21
N GLU A 234 -13.73 28.90 17.96
CA GLU A 234 -14.71 29.97 17.71
C GLU A 234 -15.72 29.80 16.55
N ASN A 235 -15.77 28.66 15.84
CA ASN A 235 -16.65 28.53 14.66
C ASN A 235 -17.85 27.56 14.77
N TRP A 236 -18.21 27.10 15.97
CA TRP A 236 -19.33 26.14 16.17
C TRP A 236 -20.54 26.71 16.93
N ARG A 237 -20.72 28.05 16.98
CA ARG A 237 -21.91 28.70 17.56
C ARG A 237 -22.97 29.10 16.52
N GLY A 238 -23.05 28.38 15.41
CA GLY A 238 -23.92 28.74 14.27
C GLY A 238 -25.13 27.85 14.01
N ILE A 239 -25.33 26.76 14.75
CA ILE A 239 -26.47 25.85 14.54
C ILE A 239 -27.35 25.85 15.79
N GLU A 240 -28.06 26.96 16.01
CA GLU A 240 -29.20 27.00 16.91
C GLU A 240 -30.47 26.49 16.21
N LYS A 241 -31.17 25.59 16.91
CA LYS A 241 -32.62 25.32 16.87
C LYS A 241 -33.23 24.81 15.57
N PHE A 242 -33.36 23.48 15.51
CA PHE A 242 -34.53 22.84 14.92
C PHE A 242 -35.18 21.93 15.99
N GLU A 243 -35.81 22.57 16.97
CA GLU A 243 -36.84 21.94 17.82
C GLU A 243 -38.20 22.42 17.30
N GLY A 244 -39.10 21.49 17.01
CA GLY A 244 -40.52 21.76 16.76
C GLY A 244 -41.08 21.12 15.50
N ASP A 245 -42.14 20.34 15.67
CA ASP A 245 -43.09 19.81 14.68
C ASP A 245 -42.72 18.54 13.92
N LEU A 246 -42.65 17.40 14.64
CA LEU A 246 -43.02 16.12 14.02
C LEU A 246 -43.45 15.03 15.01
N LEU A 247 -44.24 15.38 16.03
CA LEU A 247 -45.01 14.37 16.78
C LEU A 247 -46.42 14.93 17.07
N GLY A 248 -47.32 14.76 16.10
CA GLY A 248 -48.75 15.00 16.27
C GLY A 248 -49.42 13.85 17.02
N LEU A 249 -49.01 13.61 18.27
CA LEU A 249 -49.73 12.76 19.22
C LEU A 249 -49.65 13.41 20.60
N ASP A 250 -50.79 13.90 21.07
CA ASP A 250 -51.05 14.40 22.41
C ASP A 250 -52.50 13.96 22.76
N PRO A 251 -52.88 13.75 24.03
CA PRO A 251 -52.10 13.48 25.25
C PRO A 251 -52.27 12.04 25.81
#